data_AF-A0A0A2A496-F1
#
_entry.id   AF-A0A0A2A496-F1
#
_cell.length_a   1.000
_cell.length_b   1.000
_cell.length_c   1.000
_cell.angle_alpha   90.00
_cell.angle_beta   90.00
_cell.angle_gamma   90.00
#
_symmetry.space_group_name_H-M   'P 1'
#
loop_
_entity.id
_entity.type
_entity.pdbx_description
1 polymer ?
#
loop_
_entity_poly.entity_id
_entity_poly.type
_entity_poly.pdbx_seq_one_letter_code
_entity_poly.pdbx_strand_id
1 'polypeptide(L)'
;MNFLYFVLGLAMISGISAMMKIGNNINNLMFLSTFKESDYIQSDLPIYDRKILEILNNYSGPDVDVCSYIKEKLSETLYENGEVFLSSGTQTPSSNSLFLGSCVLVNKDINHRVIIKKNNLGSFNLFSCYLKDETFCPYEVNK
;
A
#
# COMPACT_ATOMS: atom_id res chain seq x y z
N MET A 1 1.37 -37.57 -55.01
CA MET A 1 1.61 -36.20 -54.49
C MET A 1 0.38 -35.58 -53.83
N ASN A 2 -0.83 -35.72 -54.36
CA ASN A 2 -2.04 -35.08 -53.78
C ASN A 2 -2.39 -35.48 -52.34
N PHE A 3 -2.13 -36.74 -51.94
CA PHE A 3 -2.42 -37.21 -50.57
C PHE A 3 -1.55 -36.53 -49.51
N LEU A 4 -0.28 -36.24 -49.83
CA LEU A 4 0.66 -35.59 -48.91
C LEU A 4 0.22 -34.15 -48.59
N TYR A 5 -0.21 -33.39 -49.61
CA TYR A 5 -0.70 -32.03 -49.43
C TYR A 5 -2.02 -31.99 -48.65
N PHE A 6 -2.88 -33.01 -48.81
CA PHE A 6 -4.13 -33.09 -48.07
C PHE A 6 -3.90 -33.36 -46.57
N VAL A 7 -2.99 -34.28 -46.24
CA VAL A 7 -2.61 -34.57 -44.85
C VAL A 7 -1.93 -33.36 -44.20
N LEU A 8 -1.06 -32.66 -44.94
CA LEU A 8 -0.39 -31.46 -44.45
C LEU A 8 -1.38 -30.32 -44.19
N GLY A 9 -2.36 -30.12 -45.06
CA GLY A 9 -3.43 -29.13 -44.88
C GLY A 9 -4.30 -29.41 -43.66
N LEU A 10 -4.67 -30.67 -43.41
CA LEU A 10 -5.44 -31.07 -42.23
C LEU A 10 -4.65 -30.87 -40.92
N ALA A 11 -3.34 -31.11 -40.93
CA ALA A 11 -2.47 -30.88 -39.78
C ALA A 11 -2.31 -29.38 -39.45
N MET A 12 -2.26 -28.52 -40.46
CA MET A 12 -2.17 -27.06 -40.24
C MET A 12 -3.49 -26.49 -39.69
N ILE A 13 -4.64 -26.94 -40.21
CA ILE A 13 -5.96 -26.47 -39.74
C ILE A 13 -6.23 -26.90 -38.30
N SER A 14 -5.81 -28.11 -37.91
CA SER A 14 -5.96 -28.59 -36.53
C SER A 14 -5.07 -27.81 -35.55
N GLY A 15 -3.83 -27.45 -35.95
CA GLY A 15 -2.93 -26.61 -35.17
C GLY A 15 -3.51 -25.22 -34.88
N ILE A 16 -4.04 -24.56 -35.91
CA ILE A 16 -4.68 -23.23 -35.76
C ILE A 16 -5.90 -23.31 -34.85
N SER A 17 -6.73 -24.35 -35.01
CA SER A 17 -7.94 -24.55 -34.20
C SER A 17 -7.62 -24.80 -32.72
N ALA A 18 -6.53 -25.53 -32.43
CA ALA A 18 -6.08 -25.77 -31.06
C ALA A 18 -5.56 -24.47 -30.41
N MET A 19 -4.75 -23.69 -31.13
CA MET A 19 -4.26 -22.40 -30.63
C MET A 19 -5.39 -21.38 -30.43
N MET A 20 -6.41 -21.37 -31.29
CA MET A 20 -7.57 -20.50 -31.17
C MET A 20 -8.45 -20.86 -29.95
N LYS A 21 -8.62 -22.15 -29.65
CA LYS A 21 -9.31 -22.59 -28.41
C LYS A 21 -8.52 -22.24 -27.15
N ILE A 22 -7.20 -22.38 -27.17
CA ILE A 22 -6.33 -21.96 -26.06
C ILE A 22 -6.41 -20.45 -25.88
N GLY A 23 -6.34 -19.67 -26.96
CA GLY A 23 -6.49 -18.21 -26.94
C GLY A 23 -7.85 -17.76 -26.40
N ASN A 24 -8.94 -18.43 -26.80
CA ASN A 24 -10.28 -18.11 -26.28
C ASN A 24 -10.41 -18.44 -24.78
N ASN A 25 -9.83 -19.55 -24.31
CA ASN A 25 -9.84 -19.89 -22.88
C ASN A 25 -8.95 -18.94 -22.05
N ILE A 26 -7.81 -18.49 -22.58
CA ILE A 26 -6.96 -17.48 -21.93
C ILE A 26 -7.67 -16.12 -21.87
N ASN A 27 -8.39 -15.74 -22.92
CA ASN A 27 -9.13 -14.48 -22.96
C ASN A 27 -10.39 -14.49 -22.06
N ASN A 28 -10.83 -15.68 -21.64
CA ASN A 28 -11.91 -15.89 -20.68
C ASN A 28 -11.40 -16.06 -19.24
N LEU A 29 -10.13 -15.74 -18.98
CA LEU A 29 -9.60 -15.58 -17.62
C LEU A 29 -10.23 -14.32 -17.02
N MET A 30 -11.38 -14.49 -16.38
CA MET A 30 -11.96 -13.52 -15.46
C MET A 30 -10.91 -13.20 -14.38
N PHE A 31 -10.65 -11.91 -14.13
CA PHE A 31 -9.77 -11.48 -13.04
C PHE A 31 -10.24 -12.14 -11.74
N LEU A 32 -9.46 -13.10 -11.22
CA LEU A 32 -9.80 -13.90 -10.03
C LEU A 32 -9.91 -13.09 -8.74
N SER A 33 -9.49 -11.83 -8.77
CA SER A 33 -9.79 -10.84 -7.76
C SER A 33 -9.86 -9.49 -8.46
N THR A 34 -11.05 -8.92 -8.59
CA THR A 34 -11.13 -7.46 -8.51
C THR A 34 -10.44 -7.06 -7.22
N PHE A 35 -9.38 -6.23 -7.31
CA PHE A 35 -8.83 -5.61 -6.11
C PHE A 35 -10.01 -5.08 -5.32
N LYS A 36 -10.19 -5.55 -4.08
CA LYS A 36 -11.26 -5.07 -3.23
C LYS A 36 -11.08 -3.56 -3.17
N GLU A 37 -11.97 -2.83 -3.81
CA GLU A 37 -11.99 -1.38 -3.80
C GLU A 37 -12.17 -0.95 -2.35
N SER A 38 -11.05 -0.73 -1.67
CA SER A 38 -11.04 -0.12 -0.35
C SER A 38 -11.06 1.38 -0.56
N ASP A 39 -11.71 2.09 0.36
CA ASP A 39 -11.76 3.56 0.31
C ASP A 39 -10.35 4.16 0.36
N TYR A 40 -9.38 3.43 0.94
CA TYR A 40 -7.98 3.78 0.88
C TYR A 40 -7.45 3.82 -0.56
N ILE A 41 -7.72 2.81 -1.40
CA ILE A 41 -7.24 2.77 -2.80
C ILE A 41 -7.99 3.80 -3.68
N GLN A 42 -9.27 4.04 -3.40
CA GLN A 42 -10.07 5.01 -4.14
C GLN A 42 -9.75 6.47 -3.77
N SER A 43 -9.08 6.70 -2.64
CA SER A 43 -8.66 8.02 -2.18
C SER A 43 -7.28 8.44 -2.71
N ASP A 44 -6.89 9.69 -2.43
CA ASP A 44 -5.56 10.22 -2.76
C ASP A 44 -4.46 9.77 -1.78
N LEU A 45 -4.78 8.98 -0.74
CA LEU A 45 -3.83 8.52 0.30
C LEU A 45 -2.58 7.83 -0.26
N PRO A 46 -2.68 6.93 -1.27
CA PRO A 46 -1.50 6.25 -1.79
C PRO A 46 -0.47 7.22 -2.41
N ILE A 47 -0.92 8.39 -2.89
CA ILE A 47 -0.03 9.43 -3.43
C ILE A 47 0.79 10.05 -2.29
N TYR A 48 0.13 10.35 -1.17
CA TYR A 48 0.79 10.90 0.01
C TYR A 48 1.77 9.90 0.64
N ASP A 49 1.40 8.62 0.70
CA ASP A 49 2.30 7.58 1.21
C ASP A 49 3.57 7.44 0.37
N ARG A 50 3.45 7.53 -0.96
CA ARG A 50 4.63 7.54 -1.84
C ARG A 50 5.52 8.75 -1.57
N LYS A 51 4.95 9.95 -1.44
CA LYS A 51 5.70 11.16 -1.07
C LYS A 51 6.42 10.98 0.29
N ILE A 52 5.74 10.44 1.29
CA ILE A 52 6.32 10.19 2.61
C ILE A 52 7.47 9.16 2.53
N LEU A 53 7.29 8.07 1.78
CA LEU A 53 8.34 7.07 1.57
C LEU A 53 9.57 7.67 0.89
N GLU A 54 9.39 8.53 -0.12
CA GLU A 54 10.51 9.23 -0.78
C GLU A 54 11.28 10.12 0.21
N ILE A 55 10.58 10.82 1.09
CA ILE A 55 11.21 11.63 2.14
C ILE A 55 11.97 10.74 3.13
N LEU A 56 11.36 9.64 3.57
CA LEU A 56 11.96 8.68 4.50
C LEU A 56 13.21 8.02 3.93
N ASN A 57 13.22 7.67 2.65
CA ASN A 57 14.38 7.06 1.99
C ASN A 57 15.59 8.00 1.94
N ASN A 58 15.36 9.31 1.93
CA ASN A 58 16.41 10.32 1.92
C ASN A 58 16.75 10.84 3.33
N TYR A 59 16.06 10.37 4.37
CA TYR A 59 16.28 10.82 5.74
C TYR A 59 17.40 10.01 6.42
N SER A 60 18.31 10.70 7.10
CA SER A 60 19.43 10.09 7.82
C SER A 60 19.59 10.62 9.26
N GLY A 61 18.57 11.31 9.78
CA GLY A 61 18.58 11.91 11.12
C GLY A 61 18.13 10.95 12.23
N PRO A 62 17.98 11.46 13.46
CA PRO A 62 17.49 10.70 14.60
C PRO A 62 15.99 10.39 14.49
N ASP A 63 15.56 9.35 15.19
CA ASP A 63 14.18 8.85 15.16
C ASP A 63 13.17 9.87 15.68
N VAL A 64 13.59 10.69 16.64
CA VAL A 64 12.74 11.70 17.31
C VAL A 64 12.31 12.81 16.34
N ASP A 65 13.16 13.14 15.36
CA ASP A 65 12.95 14.29 14.48
C ASP A 65 12.27 13.92 13.15
N VAL A 66 12.09 12.62 12.87
CA VAL A 66 11.62 12.13 11.56
C VAL A 66 10.26 12.73 11.16
N CYS A 67 9.33 12.84 12.10
CA CYS A 67 8.01 13.41 11.83
C CYS A 67 8.04 14.92 11.63
N SER A 68 8.87 15.63 12.39
CA SER A 68 9.06 17.06 12.20
C SER A 68 9.64 17.34 10.82
N TYR A 69 10.63 16.54 10.40
CA TYR A 69 11.22 16.62 9.07
C TYR A 69 10.21 16.33 7.95
N ILE A 70 9.38 15.30 8.10
CA ILE A 70 8.35 14.95 7.12
C ILE A 70 7.33 16.09 6.97
N LYS A 71 6.82 16.61 8.09
CA LYS A 71 5.88 17.74 8.06
C LYS A 71 6.45 18.98 7.37
N GLU A 72 7.72 19.29 7.64
CA GLU A 72 8.39 20.42 6.99
C GLU A 72 8.46 20.24 5.47
N LYS A 73 8.76 19.02 5.00
CA LYS A 73 8.89 18.70 3.57
C LYS A 73 7.56 18.55 2.83
N LEU A 74 6.50 18.15 3.53
CA LEU A 74 5.14 17.97 2.99
C LEU A 74 4.28 19.22 3.08
N SER A 75 4.88 20.41 3.05
CA SER A 75 4.29 21.73 3.39
C SER A 75 2.95 22.06 2.71
N GLU A 76 2.58 21.35 1.65
CA GLU A 76 1.27 21.39 0.98
C GLU A 76 0.13 20.75 1.79
N THR A 77 0.44 19.97 2.82
CA THR A 77 -0.53 19.15 3.57
C THR A 77 -0.48 19.42 5.08
N LEU A 78 -1.67 19.61 5.66
CA LEU A 78 -1.87 19.90 7.09
C LEU A 78 -1.72 18.64 7.95
N TYR A 79 -0.54 18.00 7.91
CA TYR A 79 -0.23 16.92 8.85
C TYR A 79 0.10 17.47 10.23
N GLU A 80 -0.65 17.01 11.21
CA GLU A 80 -0.46 17.28 12.62
C GLU A 80 0.19 16.09 13.32
N ASN A 81 0.83 16.33 14.47
CA ASN A 81 1.28 15.23 15.31
C ASN A 81 0.06 14.49 15.89
N GLY A 82 0.14 13.16 15.92
CA GLY A 82 -0.86 12.35 16.63
C GLY A 82 -0.91 12.68 18.13
N GLU A 83 -2.10 12.52 18.71
CA GLU A 83 -2.32 12.72 20.15
C GLU A 83 -1.42 11.81 20.99
N VAL A 84 -0.89 12.37 22.08
CA VAL A 84 -0.07 11.62 23.05
C VAL A 84 -0.95 11.17 24.21
N PHE A 85 -0.98 9.87 24.46
CA PHE A 85 -1.73 9.32 25.59
C PHE A 85 -1.00 9.60 26.90
N LEU A 86 -1.66 10.29 27.84
CA LEU A 86 -1.08 10.64 29.14
C LEU A 86 -0.69 9.41 29.99
N SER A 87 -1.35 8.27 29.78
CA SER A 87 -1.11 7.03 30.50
C SER A 87 0.17 6.31 30.09
N SER A 88 0.56 6.38 28.82
CA SER A 88 1.71 5.67 28.26
C SER A 88 2.83 6.58 27.74
N GLY A 89 2.54 7.86 27.49
CA GLY A 89 3.43 8.79 26.82
C GLY A 89 3.65 8.46 25.33
N THR A 90 2.88 7.54 24.75
CA THR A 90 2.98 7.11 23.34
C THR A 90 1.94 7.82 22.46
N GLN A 91 2.15 7.82 21.15
CA GLN A 91 1.18 8.36 20.17
C GLN A 91 0.23 7.30 19.57
N THR A 92 0.41 6.05 19.97
CA THR A 92 -0.42 4.92 19.59
C THR A 92 -0.96 4.25 20.86
N PRO A 93 -2.23 3.76 20.84
CA PRO A 93 -2.78 2.97 21.94
C PRO A 93 -2.23 1.54 21.94
N SER A 94 -1.51 1.12 20.90
CA SER A 94 -1.02 -0.24 20.77
C SER A 94 0.13 -0.54 21.73
N SER A 95 0.07 -1.72 22.37
CA SER A 95 1.18 -2.29 23.14
C SER A 95 2.14 -3.13 22.29
N ASN A 96 1.87 -3.28 20.99
CA ASN A 96 2.69 -4.09 20.09
C ASN A 96 4.04 -3.40 19.83
N SER A 97 5.13 -4.15 19.94
CA SER A 97 6.50 -3.66 19.71
C SER A 97 6.72 -3.05 18.33
N LEU A 98 5.89 -3.40 17.33
CA LEU A 98 5.90 -2.78 16.00
C LEU A 98 5.56 -1.29 16.01
N PHE A 99 4.79 -0.82 17.00
CA PHE A 99 4.32 0.56 17.09
C PHE A 99 4.87 1.30 18.33
N LEU A 100 5.51 0.61 19.27
CA LEU A 100 6.10 1.26 20.44
C LEU A 100 7.22 2.24 20.04
N GLY A 101 7.11 3.49 20.52
CA GLY A 101 8.03 4.57 20.16
C GLY A 101 8.02 4.91 18.68
N SER A 102 6.94 4.62 17.96
CA SER A 102 6.68 5.18 16.64
C SER A 102 6.25 6.64 16.78
N CYS A 103 6.55 7.43 15.77
CA CYS A 103 5.93 8.72 15.62
C CYS A 103 4.68 8.63 14.73
N VAL A 104 3.65 9.41 15.05
CA VAL A 104 2.37 9.42 14.35
C VAL A 104 2.09 10.80 13.75
N LEU A 105 1.67 10.81 12.49
CA LEU A 105 1.16 11.96 11.78
C LEU A 105 -0.30 11.73 11.36
N VAL A 106 -1.12 12.77 11.49
CA VAL A 106 -2.55 12.71 11.15
C VAL A 106 -2.90 13.91 10.28
N ASN A 107 -3.58 13.67 9.17
CA ASN A 107 -4.20 14.71 8.37
C ASN A 107 -5.72 14.48 8.40
N LYS A 108 -6.43 15.41 9.04
CA LYS A 108 -7.89 15.32 9.26
C LYS A 108 -8.69 15.66 8.00
N ASP A 109 -8.12 16.42 7.07
CA ASP A 109 -8.83 16.85 5.85
C ASP A 109 -9.00 15.70 4.86
N ILE A 110 -7.99 14.83 4.77
CA ILE A 110 -7.98 13.65 3.91
C ILE A 110 -8.15 12.34 4.70
N ASN A 111 -8.49 12.43 5.99
CA ASN A 111 -8.69 11.27 6.86
C ASN A 111 -7.51 10.28 6.83
N HIS A 112 -6.28 10.81 6.86
CA HIS A 112 -5.07 10.01 6.77
C HIS A 112 -4.40 9.91 8.13
N ARG A 113 -4.13 8.69 8.59
CA ARG A 113 -3.24 8.45 9.72
C ARG A 113 -2.03 7.65 9.28
N VAL A 114 -0.86 8.11 9.69
CA VAL A 114 0.44 7.58 9.33
C VAL A 114 1.25 7.32 10.59
N ILE A 115 1.87 6.16 10.66
CA ILE A 115 2.71 5.70 11.76
C ILE A 115 4.07 5.34 11.20
N ILE A 116 5.12 5.89 11.81
CA ILE A 116 6.49 5.78 11.33
C ILE A 116 7.34 5.22 12.46
N LYS A 117 7.98 4.09 12.19
CA LYS A 117 8.84 3.43 13.16
C LYS A 117 10.17 3.05 12.53
N LYS A 118 11.28 3.43 13.17
CA LYS A 118 12.59 2.92 12.78
C LYS A 118 12.72 1.44 13.15
N ASN A 119 13.23 0.66 12.22
CA ASN A 119 13.53 -0.74 12.40
C ASN A 119 14.96 -0.94 12.92
N ASN A 120 15.27 -2.19 13.27
CA ASN A 120 16.59 -2.55 13.82
C ASN A 120 17.74 -2.44 12.80
N LEU A 121 17.42 -2.32 11.50
CA LEU A 121 18.38 -2.13 10.42
C LEU A 121 18.69 -0.65 10.15
N GLY A 122 18.04 0.26 10.87
CA GLY A 122 18.22 1.70 10.75
C GLY A 122 17.33 2.37 9.69
N SER A 123 16.51 1.61 8.95
CA SER A 123 15.52 2.17 8.02
C SER A 123 14.15 2.36 8.70
N PHE A 124 13.24 3.09 8.07
CA PHE A 124 11.93 3.42 8.63
C PHE A 124 10.83 2.59 7.97
N ASN A 125 9.98 2.01 8.80
CA ASN A 125 8.73 1.38 8.38
C ASN A 125 7.63 2.44 8.39
N LEU A 126 6.80 2.43 7.35
CA LEU A 126 5.62 3.25 7.20
C LEU A 126 4.36 2.37 7.29
N PHE A 127 3.45 2.72 8.19
CA PHE A 127 2.12 2.16 8.25
C PHE A 127 1.10 3.29 8.09
N SER A 128 0.09 3.10 7.26
CA SER A 128 -0.93 4.11 7.02
C SER A 128 -2.32 3.49 7.01
N CYS A 129 -3.35 4.31 7.23
CA CYS A 129 -4.72 3.92 7.05
C CYS A 129 -5.63 5.11 6.73
N TYR A 130 -6.78 4.78 6.17
CA TYR A 130 -7.90 5.70 6.00
C TYR A 130 -8.78 5.69 7.25
N LEU A 131 -8.98 6.86 7.84
CA LEU A 131 -9.83 7.10 9.00
C LEU A 131 -11.25 7.44 8.54
N LYS A 132 -12.12 6.44 8.36
CA LYS A 132 -13.54 6.73 8.03
C LYS A 132 -14.23 7.52 9.13
N ASP A 133 -14.45 6.84 10.25
CA ASP A 133 -15.15 7.33 11.44
C ASP A 133 -14.39 6.95 12.72
N GLU A 134 -13.17 6.42 12.56
CA GLU A 134 -12.31 5.96 13.65
C GLU A 134 -11.16 6.95 13.86
N THR A 135 -10.66 7.03 15.08
CA THR A 135 -9.49 7.86 15.43
C THR A 135 -8.16 7.14 15.22
N PHE A 136 -8.19 5.81 15.13
CA PHE A 136 -7.03 4.92 15.05
C PHE A 136 -7.20 3.93 13.91
N CYS A 137 -6.08 3.43 13.40
CA CYS A 137 -6.13 2.36 12.43
C CYS A 137 -6.61 1.05 13.11
N PRO A 138 -7.39 0.19 12.43
CA PRO A 138 -7.88 -1.06 13.01
C PRO A 138 -6.77 -1.95 13.59
N TYR A 139 -5.60 -1.95 12.93
CA TYR A 139 -4.43 -2.71 13.35
C TYR A 139 -3.69 -2.14 14.57
N GLU A 140 -3.95 -0.88 14.97
CA GLU A 140 -3.40 -0.33 16.22
C GLU A 140 -4.16 -0.83 17.44
N VAL A 141 -5.47 -1.05 17.29
CA VAL A 141 -6.41 -1.35 18.39
C VAL A 141 -6.65 -2.84 18.59
N ASN A 142 -6.09 -3.72 17.76
CA ASN A 142 -6.32 -5.18 17.80
C ASN A 142 -7.83 -5.55 17.92
N LYS A 143 -8.68 -4.90 17.12
CA LYS A 143 -10.09 -5.30 17.00
C LYS A 143 -10.26 -6.45 16.01
#